data_AF-A0A931IMC5-F1
#
_entry.id   AF-A0A931IMC5-F1
#
_cell.length_a   1.000
_cell.length_b   1.000
_cell.length_c   1.000
_cell.angle_alpha   90.00
_cell.angle_beta   90.00
_cell.angle_gamma   90.00
#
_symmetry.space_group_name_H-M   'P 1'
#
loop_
_entity.id
_entity.type
_entity.pdbx_description
1 polymer ?
#
loop_
_entity_poly.entity_id
_entity_poly.type
_entity_poly.pdbx_seq_one_letter_code
_entity_poly.pdbx_strand_id
1 'polypeptide(L)'
;MTWKLDSVVELHKEAPYTFYLPSDQVIEKLTVGDLVKLIFMSIEELESEYNGERMWVEIISRNGSDFVGKLANQPHYLNSLQYGDLIDFNAIHICATKLDDPWSADMDYYFDNKVVVSNDVLSRNEFNFLLRFNPNNEDDLGWVFFSGHEEEDANNTQVISVGVMLNIDDSILAFINDPAPCAYERDKITSKLLKIEDYDFSIHG
;
A
#
# COMPACT_ATOMS: atom_id res chain seq x y z
N MET A 1 20.00 -22.11 -3.35
CA MET A 1 19.18 -21.14 -4.12
C MET A 1 19.64 -19.75 -3.69
N THR A 2 19.81 -18.82 -4.63
CA THR A 2 20.26 -17.44 -4.33
C THR A 2 19.11 -16.45 -4.21
N TRP A 3 17.88 -16.94 -4.32
CA TRP A 3 16.64 -16.17 -4.24
C TRP A 3 15.56 -16.97 -3.50
N LYS A 4 14.54 -16.25 -3.02
CA LYS A 4 13.30 -16.80 -2.43
C LYS A 4 12.07 -16.06 -2.96
N LEU A 5 10.89 -16.67 -2.85
CA LEU A 5 9.63 -15.95 -3.03
C LEU A 5 9.25 -15.26 -1.73
N ASP A 6 8.72 -14.04 -1.84
CA ASP A 6 8.19 -13.32 -0.69
C ASP A 6 6.71 -13.65 -0.43
N SER A 7 6.30 -13.52 0.83
CA SER A 7 4.90 -13.75 1.23
C SER A 7 4.10 -12.47 1.05
N VAL A 8 3.20 -12.48 0.08
CA VAL A 8 2.27 -11.37 -0.21
C VAL A 8 1.30 -11.17 0.96
N VAL A 9 0.96 -12.25 1.66
CA VAL A 9 0.12 -12.19 2.86
C VAL A 9 0.80 -11.42 3.99
N GLU A 10 2.10 -11.63 4.22
CA GLU A 10 2.83 -10.89 5.26
C GLU A 10 3.05 -9.43 4.85
N LEU A 11 3.40 -9.17 3.59
CA LEU A 11 3.52 -7.80 3.08
C LEU A 11 2.21 -7.02 3.15
N HIS A 12 1.07 -7.66 2.83
CA HIS A 12 -0.25 -7.07 3.00
C HIS A 12 -0.57 -6.82 4.47
N LYS A 13 -0.23 -7.74 5.37
CA LYS A 13 -0.43 -7.54 6.81
C LYS A 13 0.37 -6.35 7.35
N GLU A 14 1.57 -6.12 6.82
CA GLU A 14 2.41 -4.96 7.19
C GLU A 14 1.90 -3.65 6.59
N ALA A 15 1.27 -3.69 5.41
CA ALA A 15 0.80 -2.51 4.69
C ALA A 15 -0.56 -2.73 3.99
N PRO A 16 -1.64 -2.97 4.75
CA PRO A 16 -2.92 -3.45 4.21
C PRO A 16 -3.57 -2.48 3.22
N TYR A 17 -3.27 -1.19 3.33
CA TYR A 17 -3.87 -0.14 2.50
C TYR A 17 -3.00 0.28 1.31
N THR A 18 -1.79 -0.26 1.17
CA THR A 18 -0.89 0.05 0.04
C THR A 18 -0.23 -1.17 -0.59
N PHE A 19 -0.52 -2.37 -0.09
CA PHE A 19 -0.02 -3.61 -0.67
C PHE A 19 -1.20 -4.51 -1.03
N TYR A 20 -1.46 -4.65 -2.33
CA TYR A 20 -2.58 -5.46 -2.81
C TYR A 20 -2.39 -6.95 -2.52
N LEU A 21 -3.46 -7.59 -2.05
CA LEU A 21 -3.57 -9.04 -1.86
C LEU A 21 -4.74 -9.54 -2.70
N PRO A 22 -4.51 -10.39 -3.72
CA PRO A 22 -5.60 -10.98 -4.49
C PRO A 22 -6.58 -11.74 -3.59
N SER A 23 -7.88 -11.56 -3.81
CA SER A 23 -8.92 -12.24 -3.06
C SER A 23 -8.92 -13.74 -3.30
N ASP A 24 -9.43 -14.52 -2.33
CA ASP A 24 -9.61 -15.96 -2.47
C ASP A 24 -10.42 -16.32 -3.73
N GLN A 25 -11.42 -15.50 -4.07
CA GLN A 25 -12.23 -15.70 -5.28
C GLN A 25 -11.42 -15.58 -6.58
N VAL A 26 -10.44 -14.68 -6.63
CA VAL A 26 -9.52 -14.55 -7.76
C VAL A 26 -8.57 -15.75 -7.78
N ILE A 27 -7.98 -16.10 -6.65
CA ILE A 27 -7.07 -17.25 -6.53
C ILE A 27 -7.77 -18.57 -6.92
N GLU A 28 -9.03 -18.77 -6.54
CA GLU A 28 -9.83 -19.93 -6.89
C GLU A 28 -10.08 -20.03 -8.41
N LYS A 29 -10.26 -18.91 -9.10
CA LYS A 29 -10.49 -18.87 -10.56
C LYS A 29 -9.26 -19.14 -11.40
N LEU A 30 -8.05 -19.00 -10.84
CA LEU A 30 -6.80 -19.20 -11.58
C LEU A 30 -6.70 -20.63 -12.16
N THR A 31 -6.39 -20.72 -13.44
CA THR A 31 -6.22 -21.97 -14.16
C THR A 31 -4.88 -22.02 -14.90
N VAL A 32 -4.54 -23.21 -15.40
CA VAL A 32 -3.40 -23.40 -16.32
C VAL A 32 -3.55 -22.45 -17.52
N GLY A 33 -2.47 -21.75 -17.85
CA GLY A 33 -2.39 -20.71 -18.88
C GLY A 33 -2.52 -19.28 -18.35
N ASP A 34 -3.01 -19.07 -17.12
CA ASP A 34 -3.10 -17.73 -16.55
C ASP A 34 -1.74 -17.20 -16.11
N LEU A 35 -1.57 -15.87 -16.19
CA LEU A 35 -0.39 -15.17 -15.71
C LEU A 35 -0.62 -14.64 -14.29
N VAL A 36 0.30 -15.00 -13.40
CA VAL A 36 0.39 -14.46 -12.04
C VAL A 36 1.72 -13.75 -11.85
N LYS A 37 1.74 -12.71 -11.02
CA LYS A 37 2.97 -12.00 -10.67
C LYS A 37 3.40 -12.44 -9.28
N LEU A 38 4.69 -12.75 -9.15
CA LEU A 38 5.32 -13.12 -7.88
C LEU A 38 6.42 -12.11 -7.52
N ILE A 39 6.86 -12.12 -6.27
CA ILE A 39 7.95 -11.28 -5.78
C ILE A 39 9.15 -12.18 -5.47
N PHE A 40 10.22 -12.01 -6.23
CA PHE A 40 11.47 -12.75 -6.09
C PHE A 40 12.46 -11.87 -5.34
N MET A 41 12.92 -12.32 -4.18
CA MET A 41 13.86 -11.60 -3.34
C MET A 41 15.22 -12.30 -3.39
N SER A 42 16.29 -11.52 -3.49
CA SER A 42 17.64 -12.04 -3.32
C SER A 42 17.84 -12.49 -1.87
N ILE A 43 18.55 -13.60 -1.69
CA ILE A 43 19.01 -14.04 -0.36
C ILE A 43 20.38 -13.43 -0.05
N GLU A 44 21.12 -13.06 -1.09
CA GLU A 44 22.45 -12.44 -1.00
C GLU A 44 22.32 -10.93 -1.15
N GLU A 45 23.22 -10.18 -0.50
CA GLU A 45 23.34 -8.74 -0.75
C GLU A 45 23.76 -8.53 -2.21
N LEU A 46 22.90 -7.86 -2.97
CA LEU A 46 23.22 -7.48 -4.34
C LEU A 46 24.02 -6.18 -4.33
N GLU A 47 24.90 -5.98 -5.31
CA GLU A 47 25.58 -4.68 -5.50
C GLU A 47 24.59 -3.56 -5.87
N SER A 48 23.37 -3.91 -6.30
CA SER A 48 22.29 -2.98 -6.59
C SER A 48 21.48 -2.63 -5.34
N GLU A 49 20.95 -1.40 -5.28
CA GLU A 49 19.99 -0.97 -4.25
C GLU A 49 18.67 -1.77 -4.25
N TYR A 50 18.41 -2.58 -5.28
CA TYR A 50 17.21 -3.40 -5.43
C TYR A 50 17.46 -4.83 -4.92
N ASN A 51 16.75 -5.24 -3.87
CA ASN A 51 16.86 -6.58 -3.27
C ASN A 51 15.87 -7.61 -3.84
N GLY A 52 15.15 -7.27 -4.90
CA GLY A 52 14.19 -8.19 -5.53
C GLY A 52 13.50 -7.64 -6.77
N GLU A 53 12.78 -8.52 -7.46
CA GLU A 53 12.07 -8.26 -8.70
C GLU A 53 10.65 -8.83 -8.66
N ARG A 54 9.68 -8.10 -9.22
CA ARG A 54 8.33 -8.62 -9.44
C ARG A 54 8.20 -9.14 -10.86
N MET A 55 7.96 -10.43 -11.03
CA MET A 55 7.98 -11.09 -12.36
C MET A 55 6.73 -11.90 -12.61
N TRP A 56 6.30 -11.94 -13.89
CA TRP A 56 5.18 -12.76 -14.32
C TRP A 56 5.59 -14.23 -14.50
N VAL A 57 4.70 -15.12 -14.12
CA VAL A 57 4.81 -16.58 -14.22
C VAL A 57 3.50 -17.10 -14.82
N GLU A 58 3.60 -17.89 -15.89
CA GLU A 58 2.47 -18.59 -16.50
C GLU A 58 2.20 -19.90 -15.75
N ILE A 59 0.98 -20.11 -15.26
CA ILE A 59 0.62 -21.33 -14.54
C ILE A 59 0.60 -22.51 -15.53
N ILE A 60 1.36 -23.57 -15.23
CA ILE A 60 1.36 -24.80 -16.03
C ILE A 60 0.76 -25.99 -15.28
N SER A 61 0.68 -25.92 -13.95
CA SER A 61 0.04 -26.92 -13.09
C SER A 61 -0.48 -26.29 -11.80
N ARG A 62 -1.54 -26.88 -11.24
CA ARG A 62 -2.14 -26.50 -9.96
C ARG A 62 -2.59 -27.75 -9.19
N ASN A 63 -2.26 -27.81 -7.91
CA ASN A 63 -2.78 -28.76 -6.94
C ASN A 63 -3.23 -28.02 -5.68
N GLY A 64 -4.52 -27.73 -5.56
CA GLY A 64 -5.05 -26.91 -4.47
C GLY A 64 -4.48 -25.49 -4.51
N SER A 65 -3.76 -25.11 -3.45
CA SER A 65 -3.06 -23.83 -3.30
C SER A 65 -1.62 -23.84 -3.83
N ASP A 66 -1.11 -25.00 -4.25
CA ASP A 66 0.24 -25.13 -4.78
C ASP A 66 0.20 -25.11 -6.30
N PHE A 67 1.14 -24.38 -6.88
CA PHE A 67 1.24 -24.12 -8.31
C PHE A 67 2.66 -24.43 -8.80
N VAL A 68 2.72 -24.86 -10.05
CA VAL A 68 3.96 -24.83 -10.83
C VAL A 68 3.72 -23.94 -12.01
N GLY A 69 4.65 -23.02 -12.26
CA GLY A 69 4.56 -22.10 -13.36
C GLY A 69 5.89 -21.90 -14.07
N LYS A 70 5.81 -21.32 -15.25
CA LYS A 70 6.94 -21.00 -16.10
C LYS A 70 7.20 -19.50 -16.08
N LEU A 71 8.41 -19.08 -15.75
CA LEU A 71 8.78 -17.67 -15.71
C LEU A 71 8.57 -17.03 -17.10
N ALA A 72 7.74 -15.99 -17.17
CA ALA A 72 7.34 -15.33 -18.41
C ALA A 72 8.06 -13.99 -18.62
N ASN A 73 8.96 -13.61 -17.71
CA ASN A 73 9.81 -12.43 -17.81
C ASN A 73 11.29 -12.82 -17.90
N GLN A 74 12.10 -11.92 -18.49
CA GLN A 74 13.55 -11.99 -18.37
C GLN A 74 13.97 -11.27 -17.08
N PRO A 75 14.62 -11.94 -16.11
CA PRO A 75 15.17 -11.29 -14.92
C PRO A 75 16.23 -10.27 -15.26
N HIS A 76 16.32 -9.21 -14.47
CA HIS A 76 17.28 -8.12 -14.68
C HIS A 76 18.47 -8.16 -13.71
N TYR A 77 18.23 -8.48 -12.45
CA TYR A 77 19.22 -8.49 -11.36
C TYR A 77 19.46 -9.91 -10.82
N LEU A 78 18.44 -10.77 -10.84
CA LEU A 78 18.54 -12.16 -10.37
C LEU A 78 19.13 -13.09 -11.44
N ASN A 79 20.46 -13.06 -11.59
CA ASN A 79 21.20 -13.77 -12.64
C ASN A 79 21.06 -15.30 -12.64
N SER A 80 20.60 -15.91 -11.54
CA SER A 80 20.38 -17.36 -11.46
C SER A 80 19.02 -17.80 -11.99
N LEU A 81 18.15 -16.86 -12.35
CA LEU A 81 16.89 -17.10 -13.02
C LEU A 81 17.01 -16.74 -14.50
N GLN A 82 16.24 -17.42 -15.33
CA GLN A 82 16.11 -17.13 -16.75
C GLN A 82 14.66 -17.30 -17.21
N TYR A 83 14.33 -16.62 -18.31
CA TYR A 83 13.05 -16.81 -18.97
C TYR A 83 12.79 -18.31 -19.21
N GLY A 84 11.61 -18.77 -18.81
CA GLY A 84 11.17 -20.14 -18.99
C GLY A 84 11.54 -21.11 -17.88
N ASP A 85 12.22 -20.67 -16.82
CA ASP A 85 12.46 -21.51 -15.63
C ASP A 85 11.15 -21.94 -14.97
N LEU A 86 11.17 -23.14 -14.39
CA LEU A 86 10.06 -23.67 -13.61
C LEU A 86 10.13 -23.17 -12.17
N ILE A 87 9.02 -22.63 -11.69
CA ILE A 87 8.88 -22.05 -10.36
C ILE A 87 7.77 -22.80 -9.64
N ASP A 88 8.12 -23.40 -8.50
CA ASP A 88 7.15 -23.89 -7.51
C ASP A 88 6.74 -22.74 -6.58
N PHE A 89 5.44 -22.53 -6.41
CA PHE A 89 4.93 -21.49 -5.54
C PHE A 89 3.56 -21.83 -4.95
N ASN A 90 3.21 -21.18 -3.84
CA ASN A 90 1.91 -21.28 -3.21
C ASN A 90 1.10 -20.00 -3.49
N ALA A 91 -0.23 -20.07 -3.34
CA ALA A 91 -1.14 -18.94 -3.43
C ALA A 91 -0.66 -17.70 -2.64
N ILE A 92 -0.05 -17.89 -1.46
CA ILE A 92 0.47 -16.80 -0.63
C ILE A 92 1.58 -15.97 -1.29
N HIS A 93 2.19 -16.45 -2.38
CA HIS A 93 3.24 -15.73 -3.13
C HIS A 93 2.68 -14.90 -4.30
N ILE A 94 1.38 -15.02 -4.62
CA ILE A 94 0.77 -14.36 -5.78
C ILE A 94 0.40 -12.92 -5.42
N CYS A 95 1.10 -11.93 -6.00
CA CYS A 95 0.91 -10.50 -5.68
C CYS A 95 0.06 -9.75 -6.71
N ALA A 96 -0.15 -10.33 -7.90
CA ALA A 96 -1.08 -9.79 -8.88
C ALA A 96 -1.50 -10.88 -9.87
N THR A 97 -2.64 -10.67 -10.52
CA THR A 97 -3.13 -11.53 -11.60
C THR A 97 -3.59 -10.66 -12.78
N LYS A 98 -4.05 -11.30 -13.86
CA LYS A 98 -4.74 -10.61 -14.98
C LYS A 98 -6.26 -10.63 -14.86
N LEU A 99 -6.78 -11.29 -13.83
CA LEU A 99 -8.22 -11.36 -13.58
C LEU A 99 -8.67 -10.10 -12.86
N ASP A 100 -9.88 -9.65 -13.17
CA ASP A 100 -10.52 -8.57 -12.41
C ASP A 100 -10.82 -9.06 -11.00
N ASP A 101 -10.40 -8.27 -10.00
CA ASP A 101 -10.72 -8.49 -8.60
C ASP A 101 -11.68 -7.42 -8.11
N PRO A 102 -12.97 -7.73 -7.88
CA PRO A 102 -13.91 -6.75 -7.33
C PRO A 102 -13.46 -6.16 -5.98
N TRP A 103 -12.61 -6.89 -5.23
CA TRP A 103 -12.06 -6.41 -3.96
C TRP A 103 -10.89 -5.45 -4.13
N SER A 104 -10.34 -5.28 -5.35
CA SER A 104 -9.35 -4.23 -5.61
C SER A 104 -9.96 -2.83 -5.62
N ALA A 105 -11.29 -2.68 -5.72
CA ALA A 105 -11.93 -1.36 -5.75
C ALA A 105 -11.65 -0.55 -4.47
N ASP A 106 -11.57 -1.21 -3.31
CA ASP A 106 -11.17 -0.56 -2.06
C ASP A 106 -9.70 -0.10 -2.13
N MET A 107 -8.83 -0.89 -2.78
CA MET A 107 -7.43 -0.51 -3.00
C MET A 107 -7.29 0.66 -3.95
N ASP A 108 -8.08 0.70 -5.03
CA ASP A 108 -8.11 1.84 -5.95
C ASP A 108 -8.45 3.12 -5.19
N TYR A 109 -9.44 3.06 -4.29
CA TYR A 109 -9.73 4.18 -3.39
C TYR A 109 -8.50 4.60 -2.56
N TYR A 110 -7.79 3.65 -1.93
CA TYR A 110 -6.61 3.96 -1.11
C TYR A 110 -5.39 4.46 -1.89
N PHE A 111 -5.23 4.03 -3.14
CA PHE A 111 -4.13 4.44 -4.02
C PHE A 111 -4.40 5.75 -4.73
N ASP A 112 -5.61 5.94 -5.25
CA ASP A 112 -5.94 7.05 -6.14
C ASP A 112 -6.26 8.31 -5.34
N ASN A 113 -6.96 8.17 -4.21
CA ASN A 113 -7.28 9.32 -3.37
C ASN A 113 -6.06 9.85 -2.62
N LYS A 114 -5.92 11.16 -2.61
CA LYS A 114 -4.77 11.92 -2.16
C LYS A 114 -5.08 12.75 -0.93
N VAL A 115 -4.04 12.91 -0.12
CA VAL A 115 -4.01 13.77 1.06
C VAL A 115 -2.69 14.52 1.10
N VAL A 116 -2.69 15.67 1.78
CA VAL A 116 -1.47 16.43 2.06
C VAL A 116 -0.93 15.99 3.41
N VAL A 117 0.38 15.77 3.51
CA VAL A 117 1.03 15.39 4.77
C VAL A 117 2.27 16.23 4.99
N SER A 118 2.56 16.58 6.24
CA SER A 118 3.88 17.09 6.58
C SER A 118 4.93 15.98 6.46
N ASN A 119 6.16 16.33 6.08
CA ASN A 119 7.25 15.35 6.00
C ASN A 119 7.65 14.80 7.38
N ASP A 120 7.32 15.52 8.45
CA ASP A 120 7.55 15.05 9.82
C ASP A 120 6.62 13.87 10.17
N VAL A 121 5.38 13.85 9.66
CA VAL A 121 4.48 12.67 9.78
C VAL A 121 5.14 11.42 9.20
N LEU A 122 5.72 11.51 8.00
CA LEU A 122 6.38 10.36 7.38
C LEU A 122 7.67 9.96 8.11
N SER A 123 8.42 10.94 8.60
CA SER A 123 9.70 10.69 9.28
C SER A 123 9.49 10.02 10.65
N ARG A 124 8.41 10.37 11.33
CA ARG A 124 8.05 9.82 12.65
C ARG A 124 7.13 8.61 12.58
N ASN A 125 6.49 8.41 11.43
CA ASN A 125 5.42 7.42 11.24
C ASN A 125 4.28 7.62 12.26
N GLU A 126 3.90 8.88 12.50
CA GLU A 126 2.84 9.27 13.45
C GLU A 126 2.16 10.57 13.02
N PHE A 127 0.88 10.72 13.34
CA PHE A 127 0.16 11.99 13.20
C PHE A 127 -0.79 12.22 14.38
N ASN A 128 -0.91 13.49 14.78
CA ASN A 128 -1.66 13.90 15.96
C ASN A 128 -2.60 15.07 15.71
N PHE A 129 -2.53 15.71 14.55
CA PHE A 129 -3.40 16.82 14.22
C PHE A 129 -3.79 16.76 12.74
N LEU A 130 -5.07 16.91 12.45
CA LEU A 130 -5.61 16.82 11.09
C LEU A 130 -6.53 18.01 10.83
N LEU A 131 -6.44 18.55 9.63
CA LEU A 131 -7.36 19.55 9.10
C LEU A 131 -8.01 19.02 7.84
N ARG A 132 -9.28 19.34 7.64
CA ARG A 132 -9.98 19.12 6.38
C ARG A 132 -10.46 20.44 5.79
N PHE A 133 -10.11 20.67 4.54
CA PHE A 133 -10.61 21.76 3.71
C PHE A 133 -11.47 21.21 2.56
N ASN A 134 -12.01 22.11 1.73
CA ASN A 134 -12.65 21.69 0.50
C ASN A 134 -11.61 21.06 -0.44
N PRO A 135 -11.89 19.87 -1.00
CA PRO A 135 -11.12 19.27 -2.08
C PRO A 135 -10.77 20.24 -3.19
N ASN A 136 -9.53 20.18 -3.70
CA ASN A 136 -9.12 20.94 -4.88
C ASN A 136 -9.52 20.26 -6.20
N ASN A 137 -9.70 18.94 -6.20
CA ASN A 137 -10.08 18.12 -7.35
C ASN A 137 -10.72 16.79 -6.88
N GLU A 138 -11.12 15.92 -7.81
CA GLU A 138 -11.85 14.67 -7.51
C GLU A 138 -11.03 13.66 -6.69
N ASP A 139 -9.70 13.65 -6.86
CA ASP A 139 -8.81 12.72 -6.16
C ASP A 139 -8.31 13.30 -4.83
N ASP A 140 -8.53 14.58 -4.55
CA ASP A 140 -8.09 15.23 -3.31
C ASP A 140 -9.16 15.09 -2.22
N LEU A 141 -8.86 14.41 -1.12
CA LEU A 141 -9.84 14.27 -0.02
C LEU A 141 -9.98 15.54 0.83
N GLY A 142 -9.11 16.53 0.62
CA GLY A 142 -9.06 17.79 1.36
C GLY A 142 -8.40 17.67 2.74
N TRP A 143 -7.83 16.51 3.08
CA TRP A 143 -7.18 16.28 4.36
C TRP A 143 -5.71 16.71 4.35
N VAL A 144 -5.30 17.36 5.45
CA VAL A 144 -3.93 17.75 5.75
C VAL A 144 -3.52 17.13 7.09
N PHE A 145 -2.44 16.35 7.10
CA PHE A 145 -1.95 15.62 8.27
C PHE A 145 -0.69 16.26 8.84
N PHE A 146 -0.67 16.38 10.17
CA PHE A 146 0.44 16.92 10.94
C PHE A 146 0.80 15.99 12.10
N SER A 147 2.10 15.93 12.42
CA SER A 147 2.62 15.20 13.57
C SER A 147 2.34 15.94 14.88
N GLY A 148 2.13 17.26 14.83
CA GLY A 148 2.06 18.14 16.01
C GLY A 148 3.45 18.54 16.53
N HIS A 149 4.51 18.22 15.78
CA HIS A 149 5.91 18.51 16.08
C HIS A 149 6.59 19.34 14.98
N GLU A 150 5.81 19.90 14.06
CA GLU A 150 6.30 20.75 12.98
C GLU A 150 7.06 21.98 13.51
N GLU A 151 8.25 22.22 12.96
CA GLU A 151 8.98 23.48 13.13
C GLU A 151 8.37 24.59 12.26
N GLU A 152 8.58 25.86 12.61
CA GLU A 152 7.89 27.02 12.01
C GLU A 152 8.08 27.18 10.48
N ASP A 153 9.08 26.53 9.87
CA ASP A 153 9.27 26.53 8.40
C ASP A 153 8.37 25.47 7.71
N ALA A 154 7.07 25.76 7.75
CA ALA A 154 5.94 24.92 7.36
C ALA A 154 5.69 24.77 5.84
N ASN A 155 6.74 24.67 5.01
CA ASN A 155 6.59 24.38 3.56
C ASN A 155 6.98 22.95 3.18
N ASN A 156 7.25 22.08 4.16
CA ASN A 156 7.74 20.74 3.92
C ASN A 156 6.58 19.72 3.89
N THR A 157 5.61 19.94 3.01
CA THR A 157 4.47 19.04 2.80
C THR A 157 4.58 18.30 1.48
N GLN A 158 3.94 17.15 1.39
CA GLN A 158 3.84 16.36 0.17
C GLN A 158 2.43 15.80 -0.02
N VAL A 159 2.09 15.52 -1.27
CA VAL A 159 0.84 14.87 -1.65
C VAL A 159 1.12 13.38 -1.82
N ILE A 160 0.40 12.53 -1.07
CA ILE A 160 0.55 11.08 -1.12
C ILE A 160 -0.82 10.40 -1.19
N SER A 161 -0.84 9.08 -1.40
CA SER A 161 -2.09 8.32 -1.34
C SER A 161 -2.60 8.19 0.11
N VAL A 162 -3.92 8.21 0.30
CA VAL A 162 -4.54 8.07 1.62
C VAL A 162 -4.20 6.74 2.28
N GLY A 163 -3.96 5.69 1.48
CA GLY A 163 -3.53 4.38 1.98
C GLY A 163 -2.27 4.44 2.84
N VAL A 164 -1.34 5.36 2.55
CA VAL A 164 -0.13 5.53 3.38
C VAL A 164 -0.51 6.00 4.79
N MET A 165 -1.48 6.91 4.93
CA MET A 165 -1.94 7.38 6.24
C MET A 165 -2.75 6.32 6.98
N LEU A 166 -3.54 5.53 6.25
CA LEU A 166 -4.29 4.40 6.82
C LEU A 166 -3.36 3.31 7.39
N ASN A 167 -2.19 3.08 6.77
CA ASN A 167 -1.19 2.17 7.34
C ASN A 167 -0.56 2.69 8.65
N ILE A 168 -0.60 4.00 8.92
CA ILE A 168 -0.12 4.58 10.18
C ILE A 168 -1.19 4.41 11.27
N ASP A 169 -2.43 4.84 10.99
CA ASP A 169 -3.57 4.71 11.90
C ASP A 169 -4.88 4.76 11.10
N ASP A 170 -5.53 3.61 10.97
CA ASP A 170 -6.76 3.44 10.19
C ASP A 170 -8.03 3.88 10.92
N SER A 171 -7.93 4.34 12.18
CA SER A 171 -9.08 4.92 12.89
C SER A 171 -9.66 6.14 12.18
N ILE A 172 -8.90 6.76 11.27
CA ILE A 172 -9.36 7.83 10.38
C ILE A 172 -10.52 7.41 9.48
N LEU A 173 -10.70 6.12 9.17
CA LEU A 173 -11.84 5.63 8.39
C LEU A 173 -13.19 6.01 9.02
N ALA A 174 -13.24 6.19 10.35
CA ALA A 174 -14.45 6.56 11.06
C ALA A 174 -14.96 7.97 10.71
N PHE A 175 -14.09 8.84 10.19
CA PHE A 175 -14.42 10.24 9.90
C PHE A 175 -13.78 10.78 8.61
N ILE A 176 -13.14 9.95 7.78
CA ILE A 176 -12.49 10.38 6.53
C ILE A 176 -13.48 11.09 5.57
N ASN A 177 -14.78 10.84 5.74
CA ASN A 177 -15.89 11.43 4.97
C ASN A 177 -16.64 12.56 5.72
N ASP A 178 -16.17 13.02 6.88
CA ASP A 178 -16.80 14.13 7.61
C ASP A 178 -16.77 15.44 6.79
N PRO A 179 -17.86 16.23 6.78
CA PRO A 179 -17.92 17.44 5.95
C PRO A 179 -16.83 18.45 6.34
N ALA A 180 -16.23 19.08 5.31
CA ALA A 180 -15.30 20.20 5.51
C ALA A 180 -16.06 21.52 5.81
N PRO A 181 -15.47 22.43 6.59
CA PRO A 181 -14.19 22.28 7.31
C PRO A 181 -14.35 21.50 8.61
N CYS A 182 -13.36 20.68 8.96
CA CYS A 182 -13.31 20.00 10.25
C CYS A 182 -11.86 19.75 10.68
N ALA A 183 -11.64 19.60 11.99
CA ALA A 183 -10.32 19.40 12.58
C ALA A 183 -10.38 18.29 13.61
N TYR A 184 -9.30 17.52 13.72
CA TYR A 184 -9.14 16.44 14.69
C TYR A 184 -7.78 16.56 15.37
N GLU A 185 -7.74 16.29 16.67
CA GLU A 185 -6.50 16.20 17.43
C GLU A 185 -6.47 14.89 18.21
N ARG A 186 -5.27 14.31 18.35
CA ARG A 186 -5.07 13.12 19.17
C ARG A 186 -5.09 13.49 20.64
N ASP A 187 -6.05 12.94 21.35
CA ASP A 187 -6.14 13.09 22.80
C ASP A 187 -4.96 12.39 23.50
N LYS A 188 -4.24 13.14 24.34
CA LYS A 188 -3.00 12.67 24.98
C LYS A 188 -3.19 11.54 25.99
N ILE A 189 -4.43 11.33 26.46
CA ILE A 189 -4.75 10.33 27.49
C ILE A 189 -5.27 9.05 26.85
N THR A 190 -6.19 9.16 25.90
CA THR A 190 -6.87 8.04 25.26
C THR A 190 -6.22 7.61 23.95
N SER A 191 -5.32 8.42 23.41
CA SER A 191 -4.68 8.25 22.09
C SER A 191 -5.67 8.22 20.91
N LYS A 192 -6.94 8.57 21.14
CA LYS A 192 -7.96 8.65 20.10
C LYS A 192 -7.91 10.00 19.40
N LEU A 193 -8.21 10.02 18.11
CA LEU A 193 -8.47 11.24 17.37
C LEU A 193 -9.88 11.74 17.72
N LEU A 194 -9.96 12.94 18.28
CA LEU A 194 -11.21 13.59 18.66
C LEU A 194 -11.43 14.82 17.80
N LYS A 195 -12.68 15.04 17.40
CA LYS A 195 -13.08 16.23 16.66
C LYS A 195 -12.93 17.47 17.54
N ILE A 196 -12.41 18.54 16.95
CA ILE A 196 -12.31 19.86 17.58
C ILE A 196 -13.52 20.67 17.12
N GLU A 197 -14.47 20.90 18.02
CA GLU A 197 -15.74 21.57 17.68
C GLU A 197 -15.56 23.07 17.35
N ASP A 198 -14.62 23.75 18.01
CA ASP A 198 -14.44 25.20 17.92
C ASP A 198 -13.08 25.62 17.31
N TYR A 199 -12.59 24.89 16.31
CA TYR A 199 -11.34 25.25 15.63
C TYR A 199 -11.50 26.51 14.78
N ASP A 200 -10.60 27.49 14.96
CA ASP A 200 -10.60 28.73 14.17
C ASP A 200 -9.92 28.52 12.81
N PHE A 201 -10.72 28.25 11.79
CA PHE A 201 -10.23 28.09 10.41
C PHE A 201 -9.85 29.41 9.73
N SER A 202 -10.18 30.58 10.32
CA SER A 202 -9.86 31.87 9.70
C SER A 202 -8.36 32.17 9.66
N ILE A 203 -7.56 31.47 10.47
CA ILE A 203 -6.10 31.59 10.50
C ILE A 203 -5.40 30.98 9.28
N HIS A 204 -6.12 30.19 8.47
CA HIS A 204 -5.61 29.53 7.25
C HIS A 204 -6.11 30.21 5.97
N GLY A 205 -6.87 31.32 6.09
CA GLY A 205 -7.51 32.04 4.99
C GLY A 205 -6.77 33.27 4.50
#